data_AF-A0AA41VV93-F1
#
_entry.id   AF-A0AA41VV93-F1
#
_cell.length_a   1.000
_cell.length_b   1.000
_cell.length_c   1.000
_cell.angle_alpha   90.00
_cell.angle_beta   90.00
_cell.angle_gamma   90.00
#
_symmetry.space_group_name_H-M   'P 1'
#
loop_
_entity.id
_entity.type
_entity.pdbx_description
1 polymer ?
#
loop_
_entity_poly.entity_id
_entity_poly.type
_entity_poly.pdbx_seq_one_letter_code
_entity_poly.pdbx_strand_id
1 'polypeptide(L)' 'TSVEKYPGNKMLGWREMINGKAGPYAWKTYKEVYDEVLNIGSALRASGAEP' A
#
# COMPACT_ATOMS: atom_id res chain seq x y z
N THR A 1 3.33 4.80 -15.43
CA THR A 1 2.84 3.70 -14.55
C THR A 1 1.40 3.96 -14.13
N SER A 2 0.66 2.96 -13.62
CA SER A 2 -0.74 3.18 -13.18
C SER A 2 -0.86 4.23 -12.07
N VAL A 3 0.17 4.35 -11.22
CA VAL A 3 0.26 5.40 -10.19
C VAL A 3 0.36 6.80 -10.78
N GLU A 4 1.07 7.00 -11.90
CA GLU A 4 1.12 8.31 -12.57
C GLU A 4 -0.23 8.71 -13.16
N LYS A 5 -1.00 7.75 -13.68
CA LYS A 5 -2.29 8.01 -14.33
C LYS A 5 -3.42 8.21 -13.33
N TYR A 6 -3.39 7.52 -12.19
CA TYR A 6 -4.49 7.49 -11.22
C TYR A 6 -4.03 7.60 -9.76
N PRO A 7 -3.19 8.59 -9.40
CA PRO A 7 -2.49 8.61 -8.12
C PRO A 7 -3.42 8.62 -6.91
N GLY A 8 -4.56 9.32 -7.00
CA GLY A 8 -5.54 9.44 -5.92
C GLY A 8 -6.65 8.38 -5.92
N ASN A 9 -6.68 7.48 -6.90
CA ASN A 9 -7.72 6.46 -6.95
C ASN A 9 -7.44 5.39 -5.87
N LYS A 10 -8.52 4.88 -5.26
CA LYS A 10 -8.46 3.79 -4.28
C LYS A 10 -7.88 2.54 -4.95
N MET A 11 -6.80 1.99 -4.38
CA MET A 11 -6.09 0.82 -4.88
C MET A 11 -6.28 -0.38 -3.96
N LEU A 12 -5.96 -0.24 -2.67
CA LEU A 12 -5.97 -1.34 -1.71
C LEU A 12 -6.94 -1.05 -0.59
N GLY A 13 -7.92 -1.93 -0.39
CA GLY A 13 -8.91 -1.82 0.67
C GLY A 13 -8.84 -2.97 1.65
N TRP A 14 -9.03 -2.69 2.94
CA TRP A 14 -9.14 -3.71 3.99
C TRP A 14 -10.13 -3.28 5.06
N ARG A 15 -10.56 -4.23 5.89
CA ARG A 15 -11.47 -3.97 7.00
C ARG A 15 -10.72 -4.06 8.31
N GLU A 16 -10.77 -2.99 9.08
CA GLU A 16 -10.29 -3.01 10.45
C GLU A 16 -11.29 -3.75 11.34
N MET A 17 -10.79 -4.59 12.24
CA MET A 17 -11.64 -5.23 13.25
C MET A 17 -11.80 -4.26 14.41
N ILE A 18 -13.00 -3.70 14.57
CA ILE A 18 -13.35 -2.77 15.63
C ILE A 18 -14.25 -3.53 16.62
N ASN A 19 -13.75 -3.73 17.85
CA ASN A 19 -14.48 -4.43 18.92
C ASN A 19 -14.99 -5.82 18.50
N GLY A 20 -14.13 -6.60 17.84
CA GLY A 20 -14.48 -7.96 17.38
C GLY A 20 -15.45 -8.02 16.19
N LYS A 21 -15.83 -6.87 15.62
CA LYS A 21 -16.66 -6.79 14.42
C LYS A 21 -15.88 -6.13 13.29
N ALA A 22 -16.14 -6.58 12.06
CA ALA A 22 -15.51 -5.99 10.90
C ALA A 22 -16.08 -4.57 10.67
N GLY A 23 -15.21 -3.56 10.76
CA GLY A 23 -15.52 -2.16 10.54
C GLY A 23 -15.70 -1.80 9.07
N PRO A 24 -15.80 -0.50 8.76
CA PRO A 24 -15.83 -0.01 7.38
C PRO A 24 -14.52 -0.31 6.64
N TYR A 25 -14.56 -0.24 5.32
CA TYR A 25 -13.35 -0.38 4.51
C TYR A 25 -12.49 0.87 4.61
N ALA A 26 -11.25 0.69 5.06
CA ALA A 26 -10.17 1.62 4.83
C ALA A 26 -9.61 1.42 3.42
N TRP A 27 -9.07 2.48 2.82
CA TRP A 27 -8.49 2.44 1.48
C TRP A 27 -7.17 3.19 1.45
N LYS A 28 -6.16 2.62 0.78
CA LYS A 28 -4.98 3.34 0.31
C LYS A 28 -5.11 3.63 -1.18
N THR A 29 -4.59 4.77 -1.58
CA THR A 29 -4.49 5.21 -2.96
C THR A 29 -3.33 4.53 -3.70
N TYR A 30 -3.35 4.56 -5.03
CA TYR A 30 -2.22 4.08 -5.84
C TYR A 30 -0.90 4.75 -5.46
N LYS A 31 -0.92 6.05 -5.15
CA LYS A 31 0.28 6.77 -4.75
C LYS A 31 0.84 6.28 -3.41
N GLU A 32 -0.03 6.16 -2.40
CA GLU A 32 0.40 5.72 -1.06
C GLU A 32 0.99 4.30 -1.09
N VAL A 33 0.34 3.38 -1.81
CA VAL A 33 0.86 2.01 -1.96
C VAL A 33 2.20 2.01 -2.69
N TYR A 34 2.34 2.78 -3.77
CA TYR A 34 3.58 2.85 -4.53
C TYR A 34 4.75 3.38 -3.70
N ASP A 35 4.55 4.50 -2.99
CA ASP A 35 5.58 5.11 -2.15
C ASP A 35 6.03 4.14 -1.03
N GLU A 36 5.09 3.42 -0.41
CA GLU A 36 5.37 2.42 0.62
C GLU A 36 6.17 1.23 0.08
N VAL A 37 5.77 0.67 -1.06
CA VAL A 37 6.48 -0.45 -1.70
C VAL A 37 7.89 -0.04 -2.13
N LEU A 38 8.08 1.20 -2.61
CA LEU A 38 9.40 1.71 -2.97
C LEU A 38 10.35 1.75 -1.77
N ASN A 39 9.85 2.20 -0.61
CA ASN A 39 10.62 2.21 0.63
C ASN A 39 10.96 0.79 1.10
N ILE A 40 9.98 -0.12 1.11
CA ILE A 40 10.19 -1.52 1.50
C ILE A 40 11.20 -2.20 0.57
N GLY A 41 11.03 -2.07 -0.75
CA GLY A 41 11.95 -2.65 -1.74
C GLY A 41 13.36 -2.07 -1.65
N SER A 42 13.51 -0.81 -1.24
CA SER A 42 14.82 -0.21 -1.00
C SER A 42 15.47 -0.75 0.28
N ALA A 43 14.70 -0.94 1.35
CA ALA A 43 15.19 -1.56 2.58
C ALA A 43 15.58 -3.03 2.38
N LEU A 44 14.80 -3.80 1.60
CA LEU A 44 15.10 -5.18 1.26
C LEU A 44 16.41 -5.28 0.48
N ARG A 45 16.59 -4.44 -0.55
CA ARG A 45 17.86 -4.39 -1.31
C ARG A 45 19.05 -4.01 -0.43
N ALA A 46 18.88 -3.03 0.47
CA ALA A 46 19.92 -2.68 1.44
C ALA A 46 20.25 -3.83 2.41
N SER A 47 19.30 -4.76 2.63
CA SER A 47 19.46 -5.96 3.43
C SER A 47 20.06 -7.15 2.65
N GLY A 48 20.46 -6.94 1.39
CA GLY A 48 21.08 -7.97 0.54
C GLY A 48 20.10 -8.85 -0.23
N ALA A 49 18.81 -8.49 -0.29
CA ALA A 49 17.86 -9.19 -1.16
C ALA A 49 18.18 -8.88 -2.63
N GLU A 50 18.33 -9.94 -3.43
CA GLU A 50 18.56 -9.84 -4.88
C GLU A 50 17.25 -10.02 -5.68
N PRO A 51 17.18 -9.51 -6.93
CA PRO A 51 15.98 -9.55 -7.77
C PRO A 51 15.46 -10.94 -8.12
#